data_AF-A0A0Q7JET1-F1
#
_entry.id   AF-A0A0Q7JET1-F1
#
_cell.length_a   1.000
_cell.length_b   1.000
_cell.length_c   1.000
_cell.angle_alpha   90.00
_cell.angle_beta   90.00
_cell.angle_gamma   90.00
#
_symmetry.space_group_name_H-M   'P 1'
#
loop_
_entity.id
_entity.type
_entity.pdbx_description
1 polymer ?
#
loop_
_entity_poly.entity_id
_entity_poly.type
_entity_poly.pdbx_seq_one_letter_code
_entity_poly.pdbx_strand_id
1 'polypeptide(L)'
;MNVMLRDKGAKLLTHMTGYRSRVYKLAMFFLVVILAMIIVRWTTSEQIGEPEIILTPRIITLNPEGSNNTFLPVLPPTLAAAQAESSSDIGANFQVADANSLVPMLNSLEGISLYDDTESVIAKKGYPLTFVQDPQFAEAFTYEYPDMNIGFQDGIVTFVQIPAKVGHVQINDKRIPLTITDVKRLLGEPDYVAEDGIVFQRGEGLIKLFIESKTQELISIDYYHLSST
;
A
#
# COMPACT_ATOMS: atom_id res chain seq x y z
N MET A 1 22.83 47.94 -50.86
CA MET A 1 21.58 48.61 -50.42
C MET A 1 20.42 47.63 -50.64
N ASN A 2 20.05 46.84 -49.62
CA ASN A 2 18.82 46.02 -49.52
C ASN A 2 18.89 45.05 -48.33
N VAL A 3 18.83 45.57 -47.09
CA VAL A 3 18.76 44.72 -45.86
C VAL A 3 17.61 45.15 -44.95
N MET A 4 16.65 45.98 -45.42
CA MET A 4 15.70 46.67 -44.55
C MET A 4 14.22 46.30 -44.75
N LEU A 5 13.92 45.08 -45.23
CA LEU A 5 12.52 44.64 -45.46
C LEU A 5 12.13 43.29 -44.84
N ARG A 6 13.03 42.59 -44.13
CA ARG A 6 12.73 41.22 -43.62
C ARG A 6 12.17 41.17 -42.19
N ASP A 7 12.14 42.28 -41.46
CA ASP A 7 11.85 42.25 -40.01
C ASP A 7 10.38 42.57 -39.63
N LYS A 8 9.56 43.02 -40.58
CA LYS A 8 8.16 43.41 -40.28
C LYS A 8 7.15 42.26 -40.34
N GLY A 9 7.50 41.11 -40.90
CA GLY A 9 6.60 39.95 -41.03
C GLY A 9 6.51 39.07 -39.76
N ALA A 10 7.55 39.03 -38.93
CA ALA A 10 7.61 38.15 -37.77
C ALA A 10 6.79 38.66 -36.57
N LYS A 11 6.47 39.96 -36.51
CA LYS A 11 5.76 40.58 -35.38
C LYS A 11 4.23 40.45 -35.43
N LEU A 12 3.65 39.98 -36.54
CA LEU A 12 2.20 39.81 -36.67
C LEU A 12 1.71 38.38 -36.36
N LEU A 13 2.60 37.40 -36.30
CA LEU A 13 2.24 35.99 -36.06
C LEU A 13 2.20 35.59 -34.57
N THR A 14 2.76 36.39 -33.67
CA THR A 14 2.81 36.07 -32.23
C THR A 14 1.59 36.52 -31.42
N HIS A 15 0.68 37.30 -32.01
CA HIS A 15 -0.49 37.80 -31.28
C HIS A 15 -1.80 37.00 -31.49
N MET A 16 -1.81 36.01 -32.40
CA MET A 16 -3.02 35.18 -32.66
C MET A 16 -3.05 33.83 -31.94
N THR A 17 -1.95 33.37 -31.34
CA THR A 17 -1.87 32.03 -30.72
C THR A 17 -2.26 32.00 -29.24
N GLY A 18 -2.24 33.14 -28.53
CA GLY A 18 -2.61 33.22 -27.11
C GLY A 18 -4.12 33.12 -26.82
N TYR A 19 -4.97 33.49 -27.78
CA TYR A 19 -6.42 33.54 -27.57
C TYR A 19 -7.06 32.14 -27.56
N ARG A 20 -6.58 31.21 -28.38
CA ARG A 20 -7.10 29.83 -28.44
C ARG A 20 -6.85 29.05 -27.14
N SER A 21 -5.67 29.20 -26.52
CA SER A 21 -5.32 28.48 -25.27
C SER A 21 -6.27 28.81 -24.10
N ARG A 22 -6.71 30.07 -23.98
CA ARG A 22 -7.61 30.49 -22.88
C ARG A 22 -9.02 29.92 -23.04
N VAL A 23 -9.50 29.79 -24.27
CA VAL A 23 -10.80 29.17 -24.55
C VAL A 23 -10.77 27.67 -24.24
N TYR A 24 -9.68 26.96 -24.56
CA TYR A 24 -9.53 25.54 -24.20
C TYR A 24 -9.46 25.31 -22.70
N LYS A 25 -8.75 26.16 -21.94
CA LYS A 25 -8.70 26.07 -20.47
C LYS A 25 -10.08 26.27 -19.85
N LEU A 26 -10.85 27.24 -20.37
CA LEU A 26 -12.19 27.51 -19.87
C LEU A 26 -13.16 26.36 -20.23
N ALA A 27 -13.09 25.82 -21.44
CA ALA A 27 -13.89 24.68 -21.86
C ALA A 27 -13.58 23.41 -21.04
N MET A 28 -12.30 23.13 -20.76
CA MET A 28 -11.90 22.01 -19.89
C MET A 28 -12.40 22.17 -18.46
N PHE A 29 -12.38 23.39 -17.91
CA PHE A 29 -12.93 23.66 -16.59
C PHE A 29 -14.43 23.33 -16.51
N PHE A 30 -15.21 23.78 -17.50
CA PHE A 30 -16.64 23.45 -17.56
C PHE A 30 -16.89 21.94 -17.73
N LEU A 31 -16.07 21.25 -18.50
CA LEU A 31 -16.18 19.80 -18.68
C LEU A 31 -15.94 19.03 -17.36
N VAL A 32 -14.93 19.43 -16.58
CA VAL A 32 -14.65 18.83 -15.25
C VAL A 32 -15.80 19.10 -14.28
N VAL A 33 -16.34 20.32 -14.26
CA VAL A 33 -17.48 20.68 -13.39
C VAL A 33 -18.73 19.87 -13.75
N ILE A 34 -19.03 19.68 -15.05
CA ILE A 34 -20.16 18.86 -15.49
C ILE A 34 -19.96 17.40 -15.09
N LEU A 35 -18.74 16.85 -15.24
CA LEU A 35 -18.43 15.48 -14.84
C LEU A 35 -18.62 15.27 -13.33
N ALA A 36 -18.15 16.22 -12.51
CA ALA A 36 -18.34 16.21 -11.07
C ALA A 36 -19.83 16.28 -10.69
N MET A 37 -20.64 17.11 -11.38
CA MET A 37 -22.08 17.17 -11.15
C MET A 37 -22.81 15.87 -11.51
N ILE A 38 -22.37 15.14 -12.55
CA ILE A 38 -22.94 13.83 -12.91
C ILE A 38 -22.65 12.80 -11.83
N ILE A 39 -21.41 12.76 -11.30
CA ILE A 39 -21.02 11.85 -10.23
C ILE A 39 -21.83 12.12 -8.95
N VAL A 40 -21.97 13.39 -8.56
CA VAL A 40 -22.77 13.75 -7.38
C VAL A 40 -24.24 13.34 -7.55
N ARG A 41 -24.82 13.56 -8.75
CA ARG A 41 -26.20 13.12 -9.04
C ARG A 41 -26.39 11.61 -8.98
N TRP A 42 -25.39 10.82 -9.35
CA TRP A 42 -25.46 9.35 -9.23
C TRP A 42 -25.45 8.89 -7.78
N THR A 43 -24.71 9.57 -6.91
CA THR A 43 -24.62 9.18 -5.48
C THR A 43 -25.85 9.53 -4.65
N THR A 44 -26.74 10.42 -5.11
CA THR A 44 -27.96 10.77 -4.36
C THR A 44 -29.19 9.92 -4.72
N SER A 45 -29.05 8.94 -5.62
CA SER A 45 -30.17 8.14 -6.14
C SER A 45 -30.20 6.71 -5.59
N GLU A 46 -29.88 6.50 -4.31
CA GLU A 46 -30.17 5.23 -3.61
C GLU A 46 -30.75 5.49 -2.22
N GLN A 47 -32.06 5.73 -2.19
CA GLN A 47 -32.90 5.34 -1.05
C GLN A 47 -34.31 5.06 -1.57
N ILE A 48 -34.75 3.81 -1.40
CA ILE A 48 -36.09 3.36 -0.95
C ILE A 48 -36.27 1.92 -1.43
N GLY A 49 -36.22 0.99 -0.48
CA GLY A 49 -36.47 -0.43 -0.69
C GLY A 49 -36.20 -1.21 0.60
N GLU A 50 -36.86 -0.82 1.70
CA GLU A 50 -36.93 -1.64 2.92
C GLU A 50 -37.95 -2.77 2.70
N PRO A 51 -37.58 -4.05 2.88
CA PRO A 51 -38.55 -5.08 3.24
C PRO A 51 -38.59 -5.24 4.77
N GLU A 52 -39.76 -4.89 5.31
CA GLU A 52 -40.29 -5.32 6.60
C GLU A 52 -39.97 -6.80 6.88
N ILE A 53 -39.25 -7.09 7.98
CA ILE A 53 -39.18 -8.45 8.54
C ILE A 53 -39.81 -8.39 9.94
N ILE A 54 -40.97 -9.03 10.01
CA ILE A 54 -41.89 -9.13 11.14
C ILE A 54 -41.78 -10.56 11.74
N LEU A 55 -41.64 -10.63 13.07
CA LEU A 55 -41.90 -11.77 14.03
C LEU A 55 -40.81 -12.89 14.08
N THR A 56 -40.44 -13.50 15.22
CA THR A 56 -41.00 -13.67 16.58
C THR A 56 -39.90 -14.27 17.50
N PRO A 57 -39.94 -14.09 18.85
CA PRO A 57 -38.99 -14.74 19.75
C PRO A 57 -39.34 -16.21 20.03
N ARG A 58 -38.43 -17.14 19.69
CA ARG A 58 -38.52 -18.55 20.12
C ARG A 58 -37.74 -18.75 21.41
N ILE A 59 -38.48 -18.92 22.49
CA ILE A 59 -38.02 -19.40 23.80
C ILE A 59 -37.49 -20.84 23.61
N ILE A 60 -36.22 -21.09 23.97
CA ILE A 60 -35.71 -22.44 24.18
C ILE A 60 -35.50 -22.64 25.68
N THR A 61 -36.37 -23.47 26.23
CA THR A 61 -36.35 -23.96 27.60
C THR A 61 -35.16 -24.92 27.79
N LEU A 62 -34.39 -24.70 28.85
CA LEU A 62 -33.43 -25.65 29.40
C LEU A 62 -34.18 -26.81 30.07
N ASN A 63 -33.77 -28.05 29.82
CA ASN A 63 -33.91 -29.12 30.83
C ASN A 63 -32.80 -30.18 30.68
N PRO A 64 -32.19 -30.67 31.78
CA PRO A 64 -31.09 -31.63 31.79
C PRO A 64 -31.52 -33.06 32.19
N GLU A 65 -30.91 -34.06 31.58
CA GLU A 65 -30.88 -35.49 31.97
C GLU A 65 -29.67 -36.07 31.21
N GLY A 66 -28.68 -36.76 31.75
CA GLY A 66 -28.64 -37.69 32.87
C GLY A 66 -28.14 -39.05 32.33
N SER A 67 -27.01 -39.54 32.87
CA SER A 67 -26.51 -40.95 32.84
C SER A 67 -25.56 -41.42 31.72
N ASN A 68 -24.29 -41.63 32.12
CA ASN A 68 -23.41 -42.82 31.99
C ASN A 68 -23.72 -43.84 30.87
N ASN A 69 -22.75 -44.40 30.11
CA ASN A 69 -21.86 -45.48 30.57
C ASN A 69 -20.66 -45.70 29.61
N THR A 70 -19.50 -45.92 30.22
CA THR A 70 -18.26 -46.58 29.79
C THR A 70 -18.38 -47.68 28.71
N PHE A 71 -17.53 -47.62 27.66
CA PHE A 71 -16.87 -48.80 27.07
C PHE A 71 -15.60 -48.37 26.28
N LEU A 72 -14.43 -48.86 26.70
CA LEU A 72 -13.27 -49.12 25.85
C LEU A 72 -13.12 -50.65 25.77
N PRO A 73 -12.66 -51.22 24.65
CA PRO A 73 -11.26 -51.62 24.60
C PRO A 73 -10.56 -51.56 23.22
N VAL A 74 -9.26 -51.18 23.26
CA VAL A 74 -8.03 -51.79 22.68
C VAL A 74 -7.91 -52.11 21.14
N LEU A 75 -6.79 -51.58 20.59
CA LEU A 75 -6.07 -51.63 19.28
C LEU A 75 -5.71 -53.06 18.75
N PRO A 76 -5.01 -53.33 17.59
CA PRO A 76 -4.07 -52.50 16.78
C PRO A 76 -4.07 -52.79 15.23
N PRO A 77 -2.93 -52.70 14.49
CA PRO A 77 -2.57 -51.72 13.45
C PRO A 77 -2.63 -52.29 12.01
N THR A 78 -2.17 -51.51 11.01
CA THR A 78 -1.80 -51.89 9.63
C THR A 78 -2.78 -51.40 8.55
N LEU A 79 -2.44 -50.30 7.88
CA LEU A 79 -2.09 -50.32 6.46
C LEU A 79 -1.50 -48.96 6.05
N ALA A 80 -0.18 -48.95 5.87
CA ALA A 80 0.46 -47.99 4.99
C ALA A 80 0.09 -48.33 3.54
N ALA A 81 -0.45 -47.37 2.79
CA ALA A 81 -0.13 -47.14 1.37
C ALA A 81 -1.05 -46.06 0.77
N ALA A 82 -0.39 -45.01 0.27
CA ALA A 82 -0.70 -44.31 -0.97
C ALA A 82 -2.11 -43.73 -1.17
N GLN A 83 -2.21 -42.40 -1.14
CA GLN A 83 -2.53 -41.64 -2.36
C GLN A 83 -2.11 -40.18 -2.18
N ALA A 84 -1.04 -39.82 -2.88
CA ALA A 84 -0.69 -38.46 -3.23
C ALA A 84 -1.25 -38.21 -4.62
N GLU A 85 -2.11 -37.20 -4.78
CA GLU A 85 -2.22 -36.35 -5.98
C GLU A 85 -2.72 -34.97 -5.50
N SER A 86 -1.81 -34.01 -5.41
CA SER A 86 -1.67 -32.92 -6.39
C SER A 86 -2.69 -31.78 -6.19
N SER A 87 -2.46 -30.96 -5.18
CA SER A 87 -2.85 -29.55 -5.21
C SER A 87 -1.57 -28.72 -5.30
N SER A 88 -1.39 -28.08 -6.44
CA SER A 88 -0.35 -27.09 -6.71
C SER A 88 -0.46 -25.94 -5.72
N ASP A 89 0.32 -26.03 -4.64
CA ASP A 89 0.50 -24.97 -3.67
C ASP A 89 1.51 -23.99 -4.27
N ILE A 90 1.06 -22.77 -4.58
CA ILE A 90 1.96 -21.65 -4.85
C ILE A 90 2.56 -21.30 -3.49
N GLY A 91 3.60 -22.05 -3.11
CA GLY A 91 4.32 -21.87 -1.88
C GLY A 91 4.98 -20.50 -1.88
N ALA A 92 4.33 -19.54 -1.24
CA ALA A 92 4.99 -18.35 -0.74
C ALA A 92 6.05 -18.83 0.25
N ASN A 93 7.31 -18.88 -0.20
CA ASN A 93 8.45 -19.30 0.59
C ASN A 93 8.74 -18.21 1.64
N PHE A 94 7.89 -18.12 2.65
CA PHE A 94 8.08 -17.27 3.80
C PHE A 94 9.22 -17.86 4.63
N GLN A 95 10.34 -17.14 4.67
CA GLN A 95 11.40 -17.50 5.60
C GLN A 95 10.87 -17.17 6.99
N VAL A 96 10.66 -18.21 7.79
CA VAL A 96 10.57 -18.04 9.24
C VAL A 96 11.91 -17.45 9.64
N ALA A 97 11.91 -16.15 9.99
CA ALA A 97 13.11 -15.44 10.40
C ALA A 97 13.84 -16.27 11.47
N ASP A 98 15.06 -16.68 11.16
CA ASP A 98 15.91 -17.45 12.07
C ASP A 98 16.00 -16.68 13.40
N ALA A 99 15.58 -17.32 14.49
CA ALA A 99 15.26 -16.68 15.77
C ALA A 99 16.45 -15.96 16.46
N ASN A 100 17.64 -16.01 15.85
CA ASN A 100 18.88 -15.43 16.39
C ASN A 100 19.60 -14.43 15.46
N SER A 101 19.02 -14.02 14.33
CA SER A 101 19.63 -13.02 13.45
C SER A 101 18.71 -11.82 13.26
N LEU A 102 18.74 -10.92 14.26
CA LEU A 102 18.18 -9.58 14.14
C LEU A 102 18.86 -8.84 12.98
N VAL A 103 18.11 -7.96 12.32
CA VAL A 103 18.63 -7.09 11.28
C VAL A 103 19.29 -5.86 11.92
N PRO A 104 20.64 -5.73 11.86
CA PRO A 104 21.34 -4.63 12.51
C PRO A 104 21.31 -3.33 11.69
N MET A 105 21.02 -3.42 10.39
CA MET A 105 21.03 -2.29 9.45
C MET A 105 19.91 -2.44 8.42
N LEU A 106 19.25 -1.32 8.10
CA LEU A 106 18.22 -1.25 7.06
C LEU A 106 18.85 -0.75 5.76
N ASN A 107 18.93 -1.64 4.76
CA ASN A 107 19.49 -1.34 3.44
C ASN A 107 18.39 -1.11 2.41
N SER A 108 17.28 -1.87 2.51
CA SER A 108 16.18 -1.79 1.56
C SER A 108 14.85 -2.30 2.11
N LEU A 109 13.76 -1.82 1.50
CA LEU A 109 12.40 -2.33 1.63
C LEU A 109 11.89 -2.71 0.23
N GLU A 110 11.46 -3.95 0.04
CA GLU A 110 11.06 -4.51 -1.26
C GLU A 110 12.12 -4.30 -2.38
N GLY A 111 13.40 -4.36 -1.99
CA GLY A 111 14.55 -4.16 -2.88
C GLY A 111 14.91 -2.70 -3.17
N ILE A 112 14.15 -1.74 -2.64
CA ILE A 112 14.37 -0.30 -2.81
C ILE A 112 15.14 0.27 -1.63
N SER A 113 16.22 0.98 -1.93
CA SER A 113 17.04 1.70 -0.96
C SER A 113 16.65 3.19 -0.93
N LEU A 114 16.84 3.85 0.20
CA LEU A 114 16.66 5.32 0.29
C LEU A 114 17.71 6.10 -0.52
N TYR A 115 18.78 5.43 -0.96
CA TYR A 115 19.80 6.00 -1.83
C TYR A 115 19.56 5.73 -3.32
N ASP A 116 18.47 5.05 -3.67
CA ASP A 116 18.10 4.86 -5.07
C ASP A 116 17.62 6.18 -5.68
N ASP A 117 17.93 6.38 -6.95
CA ASP A 117 17.32 7.41 -7.80
C ASP A 117 16.15 6.85 -8.62
N THR A 118 15.46 7.72 -9.34
CA THR A 118 14.31 7.33 -10.19
C THR A 118 14.66 6.27 -11.23
N GLU A 119 15.84 6.38 -11.88
CA GLU A 119 16.28 5.44 -12.90
C GLU A 119 16.52 4.05 -12.29
N SER A 120 17.15 3.99 -11.11
CA SER A 120 17.39 2.76 -10.37
C SER A 120 16.08 2.09 -9.94
N VAL A 121 15.10 2.87 -9.46
CA VAL A 121 13.78 2.34 -9.11
C VAL A 121 13.06 1.77 -10.33
N ILE A 122 13.08 2.47 -11.47
CA ILE A 122 12.48 1.98 -12.72
C ILE A 122 13.19 0.71 -13.20
N ALA A 123 14.52 0.62 -13.07
CA ALA A 123 15.26 -0.59 -13.43
C ALA A 123 14.88 -1.80 -12.54
N LYS A 124 14.59 -1.57 -11.26
CA LYS A 124 14.22 -2.63 -10.30
C LYS A 124 12.75 -3.05 -10.37
N LYS A 125 11.83 -2.10 -10.55
CA LYS A 125 10.37 -2.33 -10.42
C LYS A 125 9.60 -2.15 -11.73
N GLY A 126 10.22 -1.58 -12.75
CA GLY A 126 9.54 -1.11 -13.95
C GLY A 126 8.87 0.25 -13.73
N TYR A 127 8.14 0.70 -14.75
CA TYR A 127 7.38 1.95 -14.68
C TYR A 127 6.21 1.84 -13.69
N PRO A 128 5.89 2.91 -12.95
CA PRO A 128 4.76 2.92 -12.03
C PRO A 128 3.43 2.94 -12.79
N LEU A 129 2.34 2.61 -12.08
CA LEU A 129 0.99 2.74 -12.62
C LEU A 129 0.60 4.22 -12.72
N THR A 130 0.96 4.98 -11.68
CA THR A 130 0.65 6.40 -11.58
C THR A 130 1.87 7.17 -11.11
N PHE A 131 1.96 8.40 -11.60
CA PHE A 131 2.87 9.42 -11.12
C PHE A 131 2.05 10.54 -10.47
N VAL A 132 2.32 10.84 -9.20
CA VAL A 132 1.60 11.87 -8.44
C VAL A 132 2.59 12.94 -8.01
N GLN A 133 2.50 14.12 -8.63
CA GLN A 133 3.31 15.27 -8.27
C GLN A 133 2.77 15.95 -7.01
N ASP A 134 3.65 16.34 -6.08
CA ASP A 134 3.28 17.20 -4.96
C ASP A 134 2.86 18.59 -5.47
N PRO A 135 1.69 19.13 -5.05
CA PRO A 135 1.23 20.44 -5.51
C PRO A 135 2.07 21.64 -5.04
N GLN A 136 2.82 21.48 -3.95
CA GLN A 136 3.59 22.52 -3.28
C GLN A 136 5.07 22.47 -3.67
N PHE A 137 5.60 21.28 -3.97
CA PHE A 137 7.02 21.05 -4.28
C PHE A 137 7.19 20.38 -5.65
N ALA A 138 7.78 21.09 -6.61
CA ALA A 138 7.92 20.60 -7.98
C ALA A 138 8.92 19.43 -8.11
N GLU A 139 9.82 19.32 -7.14
CA GLU A 139 10.82 18.29 -7.01
C GLU A 139 10.32 17.05 -6.24
N ALA A 140 9.16 17.13 -5.58
CA ALA A 140 8.61 16.04 -4.78
C ALA A 140 7.45 15.34 -5.49
N PHE A 141 7.54 14.02 -5.64
CA PHE A 141 6.52 13.23 -6.30
C PHE A 141 6.52 11.79 -5.80
N THR A 142 5.44 11.06 -6.09
CA THR A 142 5.26 9.66 -5.72
C THR A 142 5.04 8.80 -6.95
N TYR A 143 5.75 7.68 -7.01
CA TYR A 143 5.45 6.57 -7.90
C TYR A 143 4.51 5.60 -7.19
N GLU A 144 3.35 5.34 -7.78
CA GLU A 144 2.38 4.37 -7.26
C GLU A 144 2.47 3.06 -8.06
N TYR A 145 2.76 1.97 -7.34
CA TYR A 145 2.74 0.60 -7.82
C TYR A 145 1.51 -0.12 -7.22
N PRO A 146 1.13 -1.33 -7.69
CA PRO A 146 -0.07 -2.01 -7.20
C PRO A 146 -0.01 -2.33 -5.69
N ASP A 147 1.22 -2.54 -5.20
CA ASP A 147 1.55 -3.04 -3.88
C ASP A 147 2.39 -2.05 -3.04
N MET A 148 2.82 -0.90 -3.59
CA MET A 148 3.64 0.06 -2.86
C MET A 148 3.61 1.47 -3.44
N ASN A 149 3.98 2.42 -2.61
CA ASN A 149 4.24 3.80 -3.00
C ASN A 149 5.71 4.14 -2.72
N ILE A 150 6.36 4.84 -3.64
CA ILE A 150 7.74 5.30 -3.48
C ILE A 150 7.75 6.82 -3.68
N GLY A 151 8.07 7.54 -2.61
CA GLY A 151 8.22 8.99 -2.64
C GLY A 151 9.63 9.39 -3.04
N PHE A 152 9.73 10.49 -3.77
CA PHE A 152 10.98 11.09 -4.19
C PHE A 152 10.99 12.57 -3.85
N GLN A 153 12.19 13.09 -3.61
CA GLN A 153 12.49 14.52 -3.58
C GLN A 153 13.86 14.73 -4.22
N ASP A 154 13.97 15.72 -5.11
CA ASP A 154 15.20 15.99 -5.87
C ASP A 154 15.74 14.75 -6.62
N GLY A 155 14.83 13.86 -7.04
CA GLY A 155 15.15 12.64 -7.78
C GLY A 155 15.65 11.46 -6.95
N ILE A 156 15.74 11.60 -5.62
CA ILE A 156 16.19 10.54 -4.68
C ILE A 156 15.00 10.04 -3.87
N VAL A 157 14.99 8.75 -3.54
CA VAL A 157 13.95 8.13 -2.70
C VAL A 157 13.94 8.76 -1.31
N THR A 158 12.77 9.25 -0.88
CA THR A 158 12.56 9.78 0.47
C THR A 158 11.78 8.83 1.36
N PHE A 159 10.86 8.05 0.77
CA PHE A 159 10.16 6.99 1.48
C PHE A 159 9.75 5.83 0.57
N VAL A 160 9.60 4.65 1.17
CA VAL A 160 8.94 3.48 0.58
C VAL A 160 7.83 3.05 1.52
N GLN A 161 6.60 2.92 1.01
CA GLN A 161 5.42 2.55 1.79
C GLN A 161 4.74 1.32 1.22
N ILE A 162 4.50 0.31 2.07
CA ILE A 162 3.76 -0.92 1.71
C ILE A 162 2.46 -0.98 2.52
N PRO A 163 1.29 -0.94 1.87
CA PRO A 163 0.01 -1.13 2.56
C PRO A 163 -0.12 -2.53 3.18
N ALA A 164 -0.71 -2.63 4.38
CA ALA A 164 -0.88 -3.90 5.09
C ALA A 164 -1.66 -4.96 4.30
N LYS A 165 -2.57 -4.54 3.40
CA LYS A 165 -3.33 -5.42 2.51
C LYS A 165 -2.47 -6.30 1.59
N VAL A 166 -1.19 -5.96 1.40
CA VAL A 166 -0.22 -6.78 0.64
C VAL A 166 0.11 -8.08 1.38
N GLY A 167 -0.01 -8.07 2.72
CA GLY A 167 0.13 -9.26 3.57
C GLY A 167 1.56 -9.75 3.79
N HIS A 168 2.54 -9.21 3.08
CA HIS A 168 3.96 -9.56 3.22
C HIS A 168 4.85 -8.37 2.95
N VAL A 169 6.10 -8.47 3.42
CA VAL A 169 7.14 -7.49 3.15
C VAL A 169 8.51 -8.14 3.12
N GLN A 170 9.39 -7.63 2.28
CA GLN A 170 10.81 -7.92 2.24
C GLN A 170 11.59 -6.77 2.84
N ILE A 171 12.26 -7.03 3.97
CA ILE A 171 13.21 -6.10 4.60
C ILE A 171 14.62 -6.66 4.38
N ASN A 172 15.46 -5.90 3.68
CA ASN A 172 16.70 -6.40 3.09
C ASN A 172 16.43 -7.68 2.27
N ASP A 173 17.10 -8.79 2.57
CA ASP A 173 16.92 -10.06 1.86
C ASP A 173 15.87 -10.98 2.52
N LYS A 174 15.22 -10.54 3.60
CA LYS A 174 14.31 -11.37 4.40
C LYS A 174 12.85 -11.03 4.10
N ARG A 175 12.13 -11.97 3.48
CA ARG A 175 10.68 -11.88 3.24
C ARG A 175 9.89 -12.51 4.38
N ILE A 176 9.03 -11.72 5.00
CA ILE A 176 8.21 -12.08 6.16
C ILE A 176 6.74 -11.72 5.92
N PRO A 177 5.79 -12.32 6.66
CA PRO A 177 4.44 -11.79 6.74
C PRO A 177 4.45 -10.35 7.26
N LEU A 178 3.56 -9.50 6.71
CA LEU A 178 3.43 -8.11 7.14
C LEU A 178 2.53 -8.03 8.37
N THR A 179 3.06 -8.48 9.50
CA THR A 179 2.40 -8.41 10.81
C THR A 179 3.32 -7.71 11.80
N ILE A 180 2.73 -7.07 12.82
CA ILE A 180 3.49 -6.43 13.90
C ILE A 180 4.42 -7.46 14.56
N THR A 181 3.93 -8.67 14.81
CA THR A 181 4.70 -9.74 15.48
C THR A 181 5.90 -10.19 14.65
N ASP A 182 5.75 -10.40 13.35
CA ASP A 182 6.84 -10.87 12.48
C ASP A 182 7.88 -9.78 12.24
N VAL A 183 7.46 -8.51 12.12
CA VAL A 183 8.39 -7.38 12.03
C VAL A 183 9.18 -7.22 13.34
N LYS A 184 8.52 -7.31 14.51
CA LYS A 184 9.22 -7.32 15.81
C LYS A 184 10.17 -8.51 15.94
N ARG A 185 9.81 -9.69 15.45
CA ARG A 185 10.71 -10.85 15.46
C ARG A 185 11.97 -10.59 14.63
N LEU A 186 11.84 -9.90 13.51
CA LEU A 186 12.94 -9.60 12.59
C LEU A 186 13.84 -8.47 13.08
N LEU A 187 13.23 -7.37 13.56
CA LEU A 187 13.93 -6.15 13.91
C LEU A 187 14.30 -6.10 15.40
N GLY A 188 13.54 -6.73 16.28
CA GLY A 188 13.72 -6.68 17.73
C GLY A 188 12.64 -5.83 18.40
N GLU A 189 12.95 -5.29 19.58
CA GLU A 189 12.06 -4.32 20.23
C GLU A 189 12.07 -2.96 19.51
N PRO A 190 10.95 -2.23 19.52
CA PRO A 190 10.85 -0.92 18.90
C PRO A 190 11.64 0.10 19.71
N ASP A 191 12.22 1.07 18.99
CA ASP A 191 12.96 2.19 19.58
C ASP A 191 12.00 3.28 20.06
N TYR A 192 10.84 3.43 19.40
CA TYR A 192 9.77 4.35 19.80
C TYR A 192 8.39 3.73 19.60
N VAL A 193 7.45 4.07 20.49
CA VAL A 193 6.05 3.66 20.42
C VAL A 193 5.19 4.91 20.61
N ALA A 194 4.30 5.16 19.65
CA ALA A 194 3.36 6.27 19.64
C ALA A 194 1.92 5.76 19.43
N GLU A 195 0.95 6.65 19.54
CA GLU A 195 -0.48 6.30 19.36
C GLU A 195 -0.79 5.81 17.93
N ASP A 196 -0.05 6.30 16.94
CA ASP A 196 -0.25 6.04 15.51
C ASP A 196 0.71 4.99 14.94
N GLY A 197 1.58 4.40 15.76
CA GLY A 197 2.52 3.41 15.28
C GLY A 197 3.71 3.10 16.17
N ILE A 198 4.54 2.17 15.68
CA ILE A 198 5.80 1.77 16.31
C ILE A 198 6.96 1.95 15.33
N VAL A 199 8.12 2.34 15.86
CA VAL A 199 9.27 2.74 15.05
C VAL A 199 10.50 1.91 15.43
N PHE A 200 11.23 1.45 14.41
CA PHE A 200 12.49 0.74 14.51
C PHE A 200 13.57 1.53 13.76
N GLN A 201 14.63 1.91 14.45
CA GLN A 201 15.71 2.73 13.89
C GLN A 201 17.00 1.93 13.79
N ARG A 202 17.60 1.87 12.61
CA ARG A 202 18.93 1.26 12.42
C ARG A 202 19.83 2.24 11.68
N GLY A 203 20.68 2.94 12.45
CA GLY A 203 21.47 4.05 11.93
C GLY A 203 20.58 5.21 11.48
N GLU A 204 20.72 5.60 10.22
CA GLU A 204 19.96 6.70 9.59
C GLU A 204 18.62 6.27 8.98
N GLY A 205 18.37 4.96 8.87
CA GLY A 205 17.12 4.41 8.33
C GLY A 205 16.12 4.05 9.43
N LEU A 206 14.84 4.32 9.18
CA LEU A 206 13.74 4.00 10.07
C LEU A 206 12.70 3.18 9.34
N ILE A 207 12.15 2.19 10.04
CA ILE A 207 10.88 1.56 9.69
C ILE A 207 9.84 2.00 10.70
N LYS A 208 8.72 2.59 10.22
CA LYS A 208 7.52 2.82 11.03
C LYS A 208 6.41 1.88 10.59
N LEU A 209 5.79 1.22 11.55
CA LEU A 209 4.52 0.52 11.35
C LEU A 209 3.40 1.47 11.76
N PHE A 210 2.57 1.89 10.80
CA PHE A 210 1.39 2.70 11.07
C PHE A 210 0.25 1.80 11.55
N ILE A 211 -0.36 2.15 12.68
CA ILE A 211 -1.37 1.33 13.35
C ILE A 211 -2.62 2.16 13.55
N GLU A 212 -3.78 1.58 13.24
CA GLU A 212 -5.07 2.21 13.55
C GLU A 212 -5.29 2.25 15.05
N SER A 213 -5.44 3.45 15.60
CA SER A 213 -5.58 3.72 17.04
C SER A 213 -6.67 2.88 17.72
N LYS A 214 -7.80 2.65 17.05
CA LYS A 214 -8.97 1.97 17.63
C LYS A 214 -8.91 0.45 17.54
N THR A 215 -8.58 -0.07 16.36
CA THR A 215 -8.60 -1.52 16.10
C THR A 215 -7.26 -2.18 16.39
N GLN A 216 -6.20 -1.38 16.54
CA GLN A 216 -4.82 -1.86 16.65
C GLN A 216 -4.38 -2.68 15.41
N GLU A 217 -5.04 -2.47 14.28
CA GLU A 217 -4.70 -3.11 13.01
C GLU A 217 -3.58 -2.35 12.31
N LEU A 218 -2.68 -3.10 11.69
CA LEU A 218 -1.63 -2.52 10.86
C LEU A 218 -2.23 -1.90 9.60
N ILE A 219 -1.86 -0.65 9.33
CA ILE A 219 -2.27 0.11 8.14
C ILE A 219 -1.21 -0.01 7.04
N SER A 220 0.05 0.27 7.39
CA SER A 220 1.19 0.22 6.47
C SER A 220 2.52 0.04 7.21
N ILE A 221 3.55 -0.28 6.44
CA ILE A 221 4.94 -0.16 6.83
C ILE A 221 5.62 0.86 5.92
N ASP A 222 6.36 1.78 6.53
CA ASP A 222 7.06 2.86 5.85
C ASP A 222 8.55 2.83 6.19
N TYR A 223 9.41 2.96 5.18
CA TYR A 223 10.86 3.05 5.30
C TYR A 223 11.34 4.43 4.82
N TYR A 224 12.06 5.17 5.68
CA TYR A 224 12.49 6.54 5.42
C TYR A 224 13.72 6.94 6.27
N HIS A 225 14.28 8.13 6.01
CA HIS A 225 15.46 8.64 6.72
C HIS A 225 15.10 9.34 8.04
N LEU A 226 16.01 9.29 9.02
CA LEU A 226 15.86 10.02 10.29
C LEU A 226 15.70 11.53 10.08
N SER A 227 16.33 12.09 9.05
CA SER A 227 16.20 13.50 8.70
C SER A 227 14.82 13.89 8.16
N SER A 228 13.94 12.92 7.91
CA SER A 228 12.57 13.15 7.43
C SER A 228 11.55 13.34 8.56
N THR A 229 11.96 13.18 9.83
CA THR A 229 11.09 13.32 11.03
C THR A 229 11.28 14.65 11.75
#